data_AF-A0A7S3VF14-F1
#
_entry.id   AF-A0A7S3VF14-F1
#
_cell.length_a   1.000
_cell.length_b   1.000
_cell.length_c   1.000
_cell.angle_alpha   90.00
_cell.angle_beta   90.00
_cell.angle_gamma   90.00
#
_symmetry.space_group_name_H-M   'P 1'
#
loop_
_entity.id
_entity.type
_entity.pdbx_description
1 polymer ?
#
loop_
_entity_poly.entity_id
_entity_poly.type
_entity_poly.pdbx_seq_one_letter_code
_entity_poly.pdbx_strand_id
1 'polypeptide(L)'
;MENIIENALKKMEPAVLAATLGTCANKSNKKRQLDDDDGDGDGSGNIPSANKIRKPNEDVNLYSGWKVPSNKYEIPTISTSITPELFYKEYVSKRRPVVLRGSLEDLAHLQKWTNQYLKESIKGKVMVEKRAESKASFGRGNEIPMSFTKFIDLIESGDDMHYLTTQDVQADEDGRPDLMASFMKCLKNDFPLRPKIVGNLVPQNINIWMGNNKEGASSGLHHDYHDNLYCVLRGKKRFRLFSPGDAEKMSTRGKLVKVHANGRINYEGEVTTAYGADLQSDAAADASRAKDEAENRLLAAELAVKEGRDGAEEELEEAERMLEEAMDALIDIEMENDDRDEIDGDDEDDDDDEEKDVALFGGQNEGINIRTDSGDDDDHVNGDISPAENDNDDTENLCGRILVDKTVKNPDNFSLVPHHILDNEEEIRSKYPKLMEAKVSFCEIEAGEILYLPASWFHEVTSFGGHLAFNYWFHPPDAHDDFDNPYTTNFWSNDFKQRLVTLA
;
A
#
# COMPACT_ATOMS: atom_id res chain seq x y z
N MET A 1 -29.07 -2.90 -35.40
CA MET A 1 -27.87 -2.83 -34.54
C MET A 1 -26.70 -3.61 -35.16
N GLU A 2 -26.66 -3.73 -36.50
CA GLU A 2 -25.58 -4.43 -37.24
C GLU A 2 -24.69 -3.48 -38.05
N ASN A 3 -25.04 -2.19 -38.16
CA ASN A 3 -24.32 -1.20 -38.97
C ASN A 3 -23.31 -0.32 -38.18
N ILE A 4 -23.02 -0.64 -36.92
CA ILE A 4 -22.06 0.10 -36.09
C ILE A 4 -20.71 -0.63 -35.99
N ILE A 5 -20.71 -1.96 -36.11
CA ILE A 5 -19.48 -2.79 -36.02
C ILE A 5 -18.66 -2.69 -37.34
N GLU A 6 -19.32 -2.61 -38.50
CA GLU A 6 -18.62 -2.49 -39.79
C GLU A 6 -17.86 -1.15 -39.99
N ASN A 7 -18.20 -0.10 -39.23
CA ASN A 7 -17.51 1.19 -39.32
C ASN A 7 -16.32 1.33 -38.36
N ALA A 8 -16.19 0.45 -37.36
CA ALA A 8 -15.04 0.45 -36.44
C ALA A 8 -13.81 -0.26 -37.04
N LEU A 9 -14.02 -1.22 -37.95
CA LEU A 9 -12.95 -2.02 -38.56
C LEU A 9 -12.23 -1.35 -39.76
N LYS A 10 -12.65 -0.15 -40.19
CA LYS A 10 -12.09 0.55 -41.35
C LYS A 10 -11.14 1.73 -41.04
N LYS A 11 -10.66 1.86 -39.81
CA LYS A 11 -9.77 2.98 -39.42
C LYS A 11 -8.45 2.61 -38.73
N MET A 12 -8.00 1.37 -38.81
CA MET A 12 -6.62 1.01 -38.43
C MET A 12 -5.79 0.70 -39.67
N GLU A 13 -4.88 1.60 -40.02
CA GLU A 13 -3.81 1.32 -41.00
C GLU A 13 -2.68 0.49 -40.36
N PRO A 14 -1.91 -0.25 -41.18
CA PRO A 14 -1.23 -1.47 -40.77
C PRO A 14 0.25 -1.24 -40.40
N ALA A 15 0.59 -1.47 -39.13
CA ALA A 15 1.98 -1.58 -38.69
C ALA A 15 2.16 -2.45 -37.43
N VAL A 16 1.57 -3.65 -37.38
CA VAL A 16 1.85 -4.63 -36.30
C VAL A 16 1.89 -6.09 -36.79
N LEU A 17 1.96 -6.36 -38.10
CA LEU A 17 1.98 -7.74 -38.64
C LEU A 17 3.37 -8.23 -39.09
N ALA A 18 4.43 -7.91 -38.34
CA ALA A 18 5.78 -8.39 -38.62
C ALA A 18 6.64 -8.53 -37.36
N ALA A 19 6.20 -9.30 -36.38
CA ALA A 19 7.04 -9.67 -35.23
C ALA A 19 6.81 -11.08 -34.66
N THR A 20 6.05 -11.95 -35.33
CA THR A 20 5.68 -13.27 -34.78
C THR A 20 6.11 -14.47 -35.60
N LEU A 21 6.98 -14.34 -36.60
CA LEU A 21 7.56 -15.50 -37.31
C LEU A 21 8.98 -15.22 -37.78
N GLY A 22 9.97 -15.83 -37.11
CA GLY A 22 11.30 -16.04 -37.67
C GLY A 22 12.45 -15.83 -36.69
N THR A 23 12.91 -16.90 -36.04
CA THR A 23 14.21 -17.54 -36.34
C THR A 23 14.55 -18.60 -35.29
N CYS A 24 14.31 -19.85 -35.65
CA CYS A 24 14.96 -21.00 -35.06
C CYS A 24 16.27 -21.25 -35.83
N ALA A 25 17.44 -21.21 -35.18
CA ALA A 25 18.59 -22.07 -35.50
C ALA A 25 19.82 -21.82 -34.60
N ASN A 26 20.25 -22.92 -33.96
CA ASN A 26 21.63 -23.36 -33.68
C ASN A 26 22.45 -22.72 -32.55
N LYS A 27 22.58 -23.51 -31.46
CA LYS A 27 23.79 -24.22 -30.95
C LYS A 27 23.50 -24.59 -29.48
N SER A 28 23.83 -25.73 -28.89
CA SER A 28 24.62 -26.90 -29.28
C SER A 28 24.49 -27.96 -28.17
N ASN A 29 24.40 -29.22 -28.58
CA ASN A 29 24.36 -30.45 -27.77
C ASN A 29 25.38 -30.56 -26.63
N LYS A 30 24.93 -31.09 -25.48
CA LYS A 30 25.73 -32.00 -24.63
C LYS A 30 24.84 -33.10 -24.03
N LYS A 31 25.01 -34.31 -24.56
CA LYS A 31 24.51 -35.60 -24.07
C LYS A 31 25.17 -36.00 -22.74
N ARG A 32 24.38 -36.56 -21.81
CA ARG A 32 24.71 -37.67 -20.88
C ARG A 32 23.39 -38.43 -20.65
N GLN A 33 23.14 -39.51 -21.36
CA GLN A 33 23.53 -40.90 -21.08
C GLN A 33 22.86 -41.41 -19.78
N LEU A 34 21.75 -42.13 -20.01
CA LEU A 34 21.00 -42.96 -19.08
C LEU A 34 21.74 -44.30 -18.96
N ASP A 35 21.95 -44.74 -17.72
CA ASP A 35 22.31 -46.13 -17.41
C ASP A 35 21.15 -46.71 -16.59
N ASP A 36 20.62 -47.82 -17.09
CA ASP A 36 19.64 -48.70 -16.45
C ASP A 36 20.31 -49.46 -15.30
N ASP A 37 19.65 -49.59 -14.14
CA ASP A 37 19.91 -50.70 -13.22
C ASP A 37 18.65 -51.04 -12.42
N ASP A 38 18.22 -52.29 -12.56
CA ASP A 38 17.06 -52.92 -11.94
C ASP A 38 17.33 -53.24 -10.46
N GLY A 39 16.32 -53.05 -9.60
CA GLY A 39 16.40 -53.47 -8.20
C GLY A 39 15.08 -53.37 -7.45
N ASP A 40 14.32 -54.47 -7.45
CA ASP A 40 13.14 -54.72 -6.62
C ASP A 40 13.43 -54.54 -5.10
N GLY A 41 12.53 -53.87 -4.40
CA GLY A 41 12.59 -53.71 -2.94
C GLY A 41 11.33 -53.09 -2.34
N ASP A 42 10.39 -53.96 -1.94
CA ASP A 42 9.23 -53.70 -1.08
C ASP A 42 9.63 -53.00 0.24
N GLY A 43 8.85 -51.98 0.66
CA GLY A 43 9.06 -51.29 1.93
C GLY A 43 8.28 -49.97 2.07
N SER A 44 7.02 -50.06 2.51
CA SER A 44 6.26 -49.05 3.28
C SER A 44 6.69 -47.57 3.16
N GLY A 45 6.01 -46.78 2.32
CA GLY A 45 6.18 -45.32 2.26
C GLY A 45 5.48 -44.60 3.41
N ASN A 46 6.27 -44.10 4.36
CA ASN A 46 5.85 -43.19 5.42
C ASN A 46 5.77 -41.76 4.84
N ILE A 47 4.59 -41.13 4.90
CA ILE A 47 4.37 -39.73 4.51
C ILE A 47 5.14 -38.83 5.49
N PRO A 48 6.07 -37.95 5.07
CA PRO A 48 6.65 -36.98 5.98
C PRO A 48 5.66 -35.83 6.17
N SER A 49 5.02 -35.86 7.33
CA SER A 49 4.31 -34.75 7.97
C SER A 49 5.08 -33.43 7.82
N ALA A 50 4.33 -32.39 7.42
CA ALA A 50 4.76 -31.01 7.35
C ALA A 50 5.15 -30.51 8.74
N ASN A 51 6.43 -30.61 9.09
CA ASN A 51 7.08 -29.74 10.07
C ASN A 51 8.60 -30.00 10.04
N LYS A 52 9.29 -29.30 9.13
CA LYS A 52 10.75 -29.13 9.21
C LYS A 52 11.10 -27.66 9.28
N ILE A 53 11.38 -27.27 10.52
CA ILE A 53 12.14 -26.11 10.97
C ILE A 53 13.27 -25.77 9.98
N ARG A 54 13.17 -24.53 9.46
CA ARG A 54 14.17 -23.64 8.81
C ARG A 54 15.53 -24.23 8.44
N LYS A 55 15.86 -24.17 7.14
CA LYS A 55 17.26 -24.19 6.66
C LYS A 55 18.00 -22.91 7.12
N PRO A 56 19.27 -23.01 7.57
CA PRO A 56 20.10 -21.84 7.87
C PRO A 56 20.76 -21.31 6.57
N ASN A 57 20.83 -19.97 6.42
CA ASN A 57 21.42 -19.17 5.33
C ASN A 57 20.56 -18.85 4.09
N GLU A 58 19.38 -18.25 4.26
CA GLU A 58 18.94 -17.23 3.29
C GLU A 58 19.23 -15.86 3.90
N ASP A 59 19.90 -14.99 3.14
CA ASP A 59 20.17 -13.62 3.56
C ASP A 59 18.83 -12.91 3.77
N VAL A 60 18.55 -12.50 5.01
CA VAL A 60 17.33 -11.77 5.38
C VAL A 60 17.22 -10.47 4.58
N ASN A 61 18.36 -9.86 4.24
CA ASN A 61 18.42 -8.61 3.51
C ASN A 61 18.99 -8.79 2.09
N LEU A 62 18.11 -8.75 1.09
CA LEU A 62 18.47 -8.88 -0.33
C LEU A 62 18.65 -7.53 -1.03
N TYR A 63 18.66 -6.41 -0.29
CA TYR A 63 18.69 -5.07 -0.88
C TYR A 63 19.89 -4.86 -1.81
N SER A 64 19.59 -4.54 -3.07
CA SER A 64 20.57 -4.33 -4.14
C SER A 64 20.62 -2.88 -4.64
N GLY A 65 19.82 -1.99 -4.05
CA GLY A 65 19.75 -0.58 -4.41
C GLY A 65 20.97 0.25 -4.00
N TRP A 66 20.84 1.57 -4.17
CA TRP A 66 21.91 2.53 -3.94
C TRP A 66 22.34 2.57 -2.47
N LYS A 67 23.65 2.49 -2.24
CA LYS A 67 24.26 2.50 -0.91
C LYS A 67 24.82 3.87 -0.58
N VAL A 68 24.63 4.29 0.67
CA VAL A 68 25.20 5.55 1.17
C VAL A 68 26.74 5.48 1.07
N PRO A 69 27.40 6.43 0.37
CA PRO A 69 28.84 6.36 0.12
C PRO A 69 29.67 6.45 1.40
N SER A 70 29.36 7.41 2.27
CA SER A 70 30.08 7.72 3.50
C SER A 70 29.13 8.02 4.65
N ASN A 71 29.61 7.96 5.90
CA ASN A 71 28.82 8.41 7.04
C ASN A 71 28.61 9.94 6.99
N LYS A 72 27.47 10.43 7.47
CA LYS A 72 27.06 11.85 7.41
C LYS A 72 27.06 12.41 5.97
N TYR A 73 26.61 11.60 5.01
CA TYR A 73 26.55 11.96 3.58
C TYR A 73 25.37 12.90 3.28
N GLU A 74 25.59 13.94 2.48
CA GLU A 74 24.52 14.85 2.05
C GLU A 74 23.83 14.33 0.78
N ILE A 75 22.51 14.17 0.80
CA ILE A 75 21.74 13.73 -0.37
C ILE A 75 21.87 14.78 -1.49
N PRO A 76 22.13 14.35 -2.74
CA PRO A 76 22.31 15.28 -3.84
C PRO A 76 21.04 16.09 -4.13
N THR A 77 21.23 17.35 -4.50
CA THR A 77 20.20 18.21 -5.09
C THR A 77 20.40 18.30 -6.60
N ILE A 78 19.32 18.14 -7.37
CA ILE A 78 19.31 18.31 -8.82
C ILE A 78 18.19 19.26 -9.27
N SER A 79 18.25 19.70 -10.53
CA SER A 79 17.19 20.51 -11.11
C SER A 79 15.97 19.68 -11.52
N THR A 80 14.79 20.27 -11.44
CA THR A 80 13.54 19.69 -12.00
C THR A 80 13.52 19.60 -13.53
N SER A 81 14.54 20.10 -14.23
CA SER A 81 14.65 19.99 -15.70
C SER A 81 15.03 18.59 -16.21
N ILE A 82 15.19 17.60 -15.32
CA ILE A 82 15.47 16.21 -15.66
C ILE A 82 14.26 15.59 -16.36
N THR A 83 14.48 14.74 -17.38
CA THR A 83 13.39 14.02 -18.03
C THR A 83 12.88 12.88 -17.13
N PRO A 84 11.59 12.49 -17.24
CA PRO A 84 11.05 11.37 -16.46
C PRO A 84 11.85 10.06 -16.61
N GLU A 85 12.31 9.75 -17.82
CA GLU A 85 13.07 8.52 -18.12
C GLU A 85 14.44 8.54 -17.43
N LEU A 86 15.11 9.69 -17.46
CA LEU A 86 16.41 9.85 -16.80
C LEU A 86 16.26 9.87 -15.28
N PHE A 87 15.20 10.51 -14.76
CA PHE A 87 14.87 10.48 -13.34
C PHE A 87 14.62 9.05 -12.88
N TYR A 88 13.83 8.28 -13.64
CA TYR A 88 13.57 6.89 -13.35
C TYR A 88 14.87 6.07 -13.32
N LYS A 89 15.66 6.14 -14.40
CA LYS A 89 16.90 5.36 -14.56
C LYS A 89 17.99 5.69 -13.53
N GLU A 90 18.10 6.94 -13.08
CA GLU A 90 19.18 7.35 -12.18
C GLU A 90 18.80 7.35 -10.70
N TYR A 91 17.50 7.45 -10.39
CA TYR A 91 17.02 7.59 -9.03
C TYR A 91 16.01 6.53 -8.63
N VAL A 92 14.94 6.34 -9.41
CA VAL A 92 13.87 5.40 -9.06
C VAL A 92 14.35 3.96 -9.13
N SER A 93 14.90 3.53 -10.27
CA SER A 93 15.41 2.18 -10.49
C SER A 93 16.50 1.78 -9.50
N LYS A 94 17.42 2.73 -9.25
CA LYS A 94 18.57 2.57 -8.35
C LYS A 94 18.19 2.73 -6.89
N ARG A 95 16.92 3.04 -6.56
CA ARG A 95 16.46 3.25 -5.18
C ARG A 95 17.30 4.31 -4.45
N ARG A 96 17.57 5.42 -5.14
CA ARG A 96 18.46 6.49 -4.68
C ARG A 96 17.66 7.76 -4.30
N PRO A 97 17.71 8.21 -3.04
CA PRO A 97 17.09 9.46 -2.64
C PRO A 97 17.72 10.67 -3.35
N VAL A 98 16.90 11.68 -3.63
CA VAL A 98 17.36 12.93 -4.27
C VAL A 98 16.43 14.09 -3.95
N VAL A 99 17.00 15.28 -3.79
CA VAL A 99 16.25 16.53 -3.68
C VAL A 99 16.14 17.17 -5.07
N LEU A 100 14.93 17.51 -5.49
CA LEU A 100 14.62 18.22 -6.71
C LEU A 100 14.37 19.70 -6.38
N ARG A 101 15.09 20.59 -7.05
CA ARG A 101 14.95 22.04 -6.92
C ARG A 101 14.52 22.66 -8.24
N GLY A 102 13.44 23.43 -8.20
CA GLY A 102 12.84 24.09 -9.36
C GLY A 102 11.32 23.95 -9.34
N SER A 103 10.68 24.33 -10.44
CA SER A 103 9.23 24.18 -10.58
C SER A 103 8.92 22.97 -11.46
N LEU A 104 7.92 22.18 -11.05
CA LEU A 104 7.24 21.22 -11.90
C LEU A 104 5.94 21.86 -12.40
N GLU A 105 5.79 21.98 -13.72
CA GLU A 105 4.69 22.72 -14.34
C GLU A 105 3.31 22.18 -13.94
N ASP A 106 3.19 20.86 -13.85
CA ASP A 106 1.97 20.16 -13.47
C ASP A 106 1.65 20.23 -11.97
N LEU A 107 2.61 20.65 -11.13
CA LEU A 107 2.40 20.94 -9.70
C LEU A 107 2.37 22.44 -9.37
N ALA A 108 2.44 23.32 -10.38
CA ALA A 108 2.50 24.76 -10.17
C ALA A 108 1.25 25.32 -9.46
N HIS A 109 0.10 24.66 -9.60
CA HIS A 109 -1.15 25.07 -8.94
C HIS A 109 -1.13 24.92 -7.42
N LEU A 110 -0.24 24.10 -6.85
CA LEU A 110 -0.07 23.98 -5.40
C LEU A 110 0.36 25.30 -4.74
N GLN A 111 0.95 26.23 -5.51
CA GLN A 111 1.30 27.57 -5.01
C GLN A 111 0.06 28.41 -4.63
N LYS A 112 -1.14 28.02 -5.08
CA LYS A 112 -2.41 28.66 -4.69
C LYS A 112 -2.84 28.32 -3.26
N TRP A 113 -2.26 27.30 -2.63
CA TRP A 113 -2.68 26.76 -1.32
C TRP A 113 -2.30 27.67 -0.15
N THR A 114 -2.91 28.85 -0.14
CA THR A 114 -2.95 29.76 1.00
C THR A 114 -3.94 29.25 2.05
N ASN A 115 -3.79 29.68 3.30
CA ASN A 115 -4.76 29.33 4.34
C ASN A 115 -6.19 29.72 3.96
N GLN A 116 -6.39 30.91 3.37
CA GLN A 116 -7.69 31.37 2.90
C GLN A 116 -8.28 30.43 1.85
N TYR A 117 -7.50 30.11 0.82
CA TYR A 117 -7.92 29.20 -0.24
C TYR A 117 -8.29 27.81 0.30
N LEU A 118 -7.47 27.25 1.20
CA LEU A 118 -7.73 25.94 1.78
C LEU A 118 -8.99 25.95 2.66
N LYS A 119 -9.23 27.01 3.46
CA LYS A 119 -10.49 27.17 4.24
C LYS A 119 -11.72 27.26 3.33
N GLU A 120 -11.60 27.94 2.20
CA GLU A 120 -12.70 28.11 1.24
C GLU A 120 -12.99 26.82 0.46
N SER A 121 -11.95 26.09 0.08
CA SER A 121 -12.03 24.93 -0.81
C SER A 121 -12.36 23.64 -0.07
N ILE A 122 -11.76 23.40 1.10
CA ILE A 122 -11.95 22.16 1.85
C ILE A 122 -13.24 22.22 2.65
N LYS A 123 -14.08 21.19 2.49
CA LYS A 123 -15.30 20.97 3.25
C LYS A 123 -15.19 19.68 4.07
N GLY A 124 -15.90 19.63 5.18
CA GLY A 124 -15.95 18.46 6.06
C GLY A 124 -15.02 18.50 7.27
N LYS A 125 -14.98 17.37 7.98
CA LYS A 125 -14.14 17.15 9.15
C LYS A 125 -12.82 16.50 8.74
N VAL A 126 -11.78 16.79 9.51
CA VAL A 126 -10.46 16.16 9.42
C VAL A 126 -10.09 15.56 10.78
N MET A 127 -9.37 14.45 10.74
CA MET A 127 -8.75 13.85 11.92
C MET A 127 -7.40 14.52 12.13
N VAL A 128 -7.20 15.11 13.30
CA VAL A 128 -5.99 15.87 13.62
C VAL A 128 -5.36 15.29 14.86
N GLU A 129 -4.09 14.92 14.77
CA GLU A 129 -3.34 14.41 15.89
C GLU A 129 -3.06 15.54 16.90
N LYS A 130 -3.34 15.27 18.17
CA LYS A 130 -3.07 16.17 19.28
C LYS A 130 -1.97 15.59 20.17
N ARG A 131 -0.91 16.35 20.38
CA ARG A 131 0.13 16.01 21.36
C ARG A 131 -0.43 15.99 22.78
N ALA A 132 0.07 15.05 23.58
CA ALA A 132 -0.19 15.05 25.02
C ALA A 132 0.53 16.22 25.73
N GLU A 133 1.77 16.52 25.31
CA GLU A 133 2.63 17.56 25.88
C GLU A 133 3.52 18.19 24.79
N SER A 134 3.97 19.43 24.97
CA SER A 134 4.71 20.19 23.94
C SER A 134 6.01 19.51 23.45
N LYS A 135 6.66 18.71 24.32
CA LYS A 135 7.89 17.97 23.98
C LYS A 135 7.65 16.56 23.41
N ALA A 136 6.41 16.10 23.37
CA ALA A 136 6.08 14.78 22.82
C ALA A 136 6.24 14.76 21.29
N SER A 137 6.56 13.60 20.73
CA SER A 137 6.54 13.36 19.29
C SER A 137 5.10 13.19 18.77
N PHE A 138 4.87 13.51 17.50
CA PHE A 138 3.68 13.07 16.76
C PHE A 138 3.85 11.60 16.31
N GLY A 139 2.81 10.98 15.76
CA GLY A 139 2.76 9.57 15.36
C GLY A 139 2.29 8.62 16.47
N ARG A 140 1.50 9.09 17.44
CA ARG A 140 0.96 8.27 18.56
C ARG A 140 -0.53 7.93 18.42
N GLY A 141 -1.21 8.45 17.40
CA GLY A 141 -2.61 8.12 17.10
C GLY A 141 -3.67 8.80 17.98
N ASN A 142 -3.30 9.83 18.76
CA ASN A 142 -4.25 10.61 19.56
C ASN A 142 -4.97 11.64 18.67
N GLU A 143 -5.89 11.19 17.83
CA GLU A 143 -6.58 12.06 16.86
C GLU A 143 -7.91 12.57 17.38
N ILE A 144 -8.22 13.83 17.06
CA ILE A 144 -9.51 14.45 17.35
C ILE A 144 -10.16 14.94 16.06
N PRO A 145 -11.46 14.67 15.84
CA PRO A 145 -12.18 15.21 14.70
C PRO A 145 -12.41 16.71 14.89
N MET A 146 -12.10 17.52 13.88
CA MET A 146 -12.47 18.94 13.84
C MET A 146 -12.73 19.41 12.40
N SER A 147 -13.40 20.55 12.23
CA SER A 147 -13.50 21.15 10.89
C SER A 147 -12.13 21.63 10.42
N PHE A 148 -11.86 21.52 9.13
CA PHE A 148 -10.59 21.97 8.55
C PHE A 148 -10.35 23.47 8.83
N THR A 149 -11.39 24.30 8.75
CA THR A 149 -11.30 25.73 9.07
C THR A 149 -10.82 25.97 10.49
N LYS A 150 -11.39 25.25 11.47
CA LYS A 150 -10.98 25.38 12.88
C LYS A 150 -9.52 24.96 13.07
N PHE A 151 -9.07 23.92 12.38
CA PHE A 151 -7.66 23.52 12.40
C PHE A 151 -6.74 24.63 11.88
N ILE A 152 -7.09 25.26 10.74
CA ILE A 152 -6.28 26.36 10.22
C ILE A 152 -6.28 27.57 11.17
N ASP A 153 -7.42 27.90 11.79
CA ASP A 153 -7.51 28.99 12.77
C ASP A 153 -6.58 28.74 13.98
N LEU A 154 -6.48 27.48 14.45
CA LEU A 154 -5.52 27.10 15.50
C LEU A 154 -4.07 27.34 15.05
N ILE A 155 -3.70 26.87 13.85
CA ILE A 155 -2.35 27.08 13.31
C ILE A 155 -2.02 28.57 13.14
N GLU A 156 -2.97 29.38 12.68
CA GLU A 156 -2.82 30.84 12.56
C GLU A 156 -2.66 31.54 13.91
N SER A 157 -3.30 31.03 14.96
CA SER A 157 -3.10 31.51 16.34
C SER A 157 -1.74 31.11 16.94
N GLY A 158 -0.95 30.29 16.23
CA GLY A 158 0.36 29.83 16.67
C GLY A 158 0.34 28.56 17.52
N ASP A 159 -0.76 27.80 17.49
CA ASP A 159 -0.83 26.48 18.12
C ASP A 159 0.26 25.55 17.58
N ASP A 160 0.87 24.76 18.47
CA ASP A 160 1.92 23.79 18.16
C ASP A 160 1.59 22.37 18.67
N MET A 161 0.37 22.19 19.17
CA MET A 161 -0.11 20.94 19.76
C MET A 161 -0.84 20.07 18.74
N HIS A 162 -1.35 20.65 17.65
CA HIS A 162 -2.11 19.94 16.63
C HIS A 162 -1.31 19.73 15.34
N TYR A 163 -1.44 18.53 14.77
CA TYR A 163 -0.79 18.14 13.54
C TYR A 163 -1.71 17.33 12.65
N LEU A 164 -1.84 17.77 11.40
CA LEU A 164 -2.46 16.99 10.34
C LEU A 164 -1.42 16.00 9.82
N THR A 165 -1.57 14.76 10.25
CA THR A 165 -0.76 13.57 9.90
C THR A 165 -1.48 12.73 8.84
N THR A 166 -0.93 11.57 8.44
CA THR A 166 -1.50 10.62 7.46
C THR A 166 -3.02 10.55 7.51
N GLN A 167 -3.67 10.68 6.35
CA GLN A 167 -5.12 10.70 6.28
C GLN A 167 -5.70 9.30 5.99
N ASP A 168 -6.80 8.98 6.66
CA ASP A 168 -7.60 7.79 6.34
C ASP A 168 -8.34 7.97 5.01
N VAL A 169 -8.42 6.88 4.27
CA VAL A 169 -9.12 6.82 2.97
C VAL A 169 -10.30 5.86 3.08
N GLN A 170 -11.35 6.15 2.31
CA GLN A 170 -12.47 5.22 2.20
C GLN A 170 -12.03 4.03 1.36
N ALA A 171 -12.60 2.85 1.60
CA ALA A 171 -12.52 1.74 0.68
C ALA A 171 -13.84 1.56 -0.05
N ASP A 172 -13.81 0.97 -1.24
CA ASP A 172 -15.00 0.55 -1.96
C ASP A 172 -15.54 -0.80 -1.45
N GLU A 173 -16.57 -1.32 -2.11
CA GLU A 173 -17.24 -2.58 -1.75
C GLU A 173 -16.29 -3.79 -1.81
N ASP A 174 -15.24 -3.71 -2.65
CA ASP A 174 -14.21 -4.75 -2.80
C ASP A 174 -13.05 -4.55 -1.80
N GLY A 175 -13.20 -3.65 -0.83
CA GLY A 175 -12.18 -3.35 0.17
C GLY A 175 -10.98 -2.57 -0.38
N ARG A 176 -11.11 -1.95 -1.56
CA ARG A 176 -9.98 -1.25 -2.18
C ARG A 176 -9.89 0.21 -1.71
N PRO A 177 -8.75 0.65 -1.14
CA PRO A 177 -8.61 2.00 -0.61
C PRO A 177 -8.52 3.06 -1.71
N ASP A 178 -9.18 4.20 -1.49
CA ASP A 178 -9.12 5.38 -2.36
C ASP A 178 -7.73 6.05 -2.32
N LEU A 179 -7.39 6.83 -3.34
CA LEU A 179 -6.09 7.50 -3.45
C LEU A 179 -5.94 8.66 -2.46
N MET A 180 -7.04 9.23 -1.97
CA MET A 180 -7.00 10.40 -1.10
C MET A 180 -8.25 10.48 -0.20
N ALA A 181 -8.08 11.09 0.96
CA ALA A 181 -9.18 11.30 1.89
C ALA A 181 -10.30 12.17 1.30
N SER A 182 -11.52 12.04 1.81
CA SER A 182 -12.69 12.73 1.26
C SER A 182 -12.53 14.25 1.18
N PHE A 183 -11.86 14.86 2.16
CA PHE A 183 -11.59 16.31 2.15
C PHE A 183 -10.54 16.71 1.09
N MET A 184 -9.60 15.82 0.75
CA MET A 184 -8.60 16.02 -0.30
C MET A 184 -9.23 16.00 -1.69
N LYS A 185 -10.34 15.27 -1.87
CA LYS A 185 -11.09 15.26 -3.14
C LYS A 185 -11.59 16.66 -3.54
N CYS A 186 -11.80 17.56 -2.58
CA CYS A 186 -12.13 18.97 -2.84
C CYS A 186 -11.01 19.72 -3.61
N LEU A 187 -9.76 19.25 -3.50
CA LEU A 187 -8.58 19.85 -4.11
C LEU A 187 -8.08 19.06 -5.34
N LYS A 188 -8.80 18.02 -5.78
CA LYS A 188 -8.34 17.08 -6.83
C LYS A 188 -7.96 17.73 -8.16
N ASN A 189 -8.49 18.92 -8.45
CA ASN A 189 -8.21 19.67 -9.68
C ASN A 189 -6.94 20.53 -9.59
N ASP A 190 -6.32 20.65 -8.42
CA ASP A 190 -5.11 21.44 -8.21
C ASP A 190 -3.82 20.65 -8.48
N PHE A 191 -3.91 19.34 -8.70
CA PHE A 191 -2.77 18.47 -8.92
C PHE A 191 -3.14 17.26 -9.79
N PRO A 192 -2.20 16.70 -10.57
CA PRO A 192 -2.43 15.45 -11.30
C PRO A 192 -2.41 14.28 -10.32
N LEU A 193 -3.18 13.22 -10.62
CA LEU A 193 -3.09 11.94 -9.89
C LEU A 193 -1.71 11.30 -10.02
N ARG A 194 -1.05 11.53 -11.17
CA ARG A 194 0.31 11.06 -11.46
C ARG A 194 1.14 12.20 -12.06
N PRO A 195 2.08 12.80 -11.31
CA PRO A 195 3.00 13.80 -11.83
C PRO A 195 3.84 13.25 -12.98
N LYS A 196 4.17 14.08 -13.97
CA LYS A 196 4.92 13.65 -15.16
C LYS A 196 6.30 13.10 -14.83
N ILE A 197 6.98 13.69 -13.83
CA ILE A 197 8.36 13.33 -13.47
C ILE A 197 8.50 11.87 -13.01
N VAL A 198 7.46 11.27 -12.43
CA VAL A 198 7.49 9.89 -11.94
C VAL A 198 7.15 8.85 -13.02
N GLY A 199 6.84 9.28 -14.24
CA GLY A 199 6.58 8.38 -15.37
C GLY A 199 5.39 7.46 -15.12
N ASN A 200 5.66 6.15 -15.12
CA ASN A 200 4.63 5.11 -15.03
C ASN A 200 4.42 4.54 -13.62
N LEU A 201 5.02 5.13 -12.57
CA LEU A 201 4.74 4.73 -11.20
C LEU A 201 3.24 4.89 -10.87
N VAL A 202 2.69 3.92 -10.14
CA VAL A 202 1.28 3.91 -9.75
C VAL A 202 1.14 4.53 -8.36
N PRO A 203 0.34 5.61 -8.21
CA PRO A 203 0.11 6.22 -6.91
C PRO A 203 -0.68 5.28 -6.00
N GLN A 204 -0.25 5.20 -4.75
CA GLN A 204 -0.92 4.49 -3.67
C GLN A 204 -1.83 5.48 -2.92
N ASN A 205 -1.25 6.50 -2.28
CA ASN A 205 -2.01 7.55 -1.58
C ASN A 205 -1.43 8.95 -1.85
N ILE A 206 -2.26 9.97 -1.64
CA ILE A 206 -1.92 11.39 -1.76
C ILE A 206 -2.33 12.09 -0.47
N ASN A 207 -1.36 12.67 0.24
CA ASN A 207 -1.56 13.24 1.56
C ASN A 207 -1.08 14.71 1.69
N ILE A 208 -1.62 15.40 2.69
CA ILE A 208 -1.15 16.70 3.18
C ILE A 208 -0.61 16.56 4.60
N TRP A 209 0.51 17.21 4.88
CA TRP A 209 1.09 17.30 6.21
C TRP A 209 1.13 18.75 6.65
N MET A 210 0.41 19.09 7.72
CA MET A 210 0.32 20.48 8.15
C MET A 210 0.41 20.58 9.67
N GLY A 211 1.23 21.52 10.14
CA GLY A 211 1.40 21.77 11.56
C GLY A 211 2.24 23.01 11.80
N ASN A 212 2.53 23.27 13.06
CA ASN A 212 3.39 24.36 13.45
C ASN A 212 4.29 23.94 14.59
N ASN A 213 5.59 24.20 14.50
CA ASN A 213 6.51 23.96 15.59
C ASN A 213 7.73 24.88 15.52
N LYS A 214 7.93 25.73 16.53
CA LYS A 214 9.05 26.69 16.55
C LYS A 214 10.40 26.04 16.86
N GLU A 215 10.42 25.00 17.69
CA GLU A 215 11.64 24.36 18.18
C GLU A 215 12.05 23.11 17.38
N GLY A 216 11.18 22.66 16.46
CA GLY A 216 11.36 21.45 15.68
C GLY A 216 10.53 20.29 16.22
N ALA A 217 9.67 19.72 15.37
CA ALA A 217 8.88 18.52 15.66
C ALA A 217 9.52 17.31 14.98
N SER A 218 9.93 16.29 15.75
CA SER A 218 10.41 15.01 15.20
C SER A 218 9.26 14.03 14.97
N SER A 219 9.31 13.31 13.85
CA SER A 219 8.45 12.15 13.55
C SER A 219 8.90 10.85 14.23
N GLY A 220 10.07 10.83 14.85
CA GLY A 220 10.73 9.57 15.20
C GLY A 220 11.35 8.87 13.98
N LEU A 221 12.25 7.92 14.25
CA LEU A 221 12.91 7.11 13.23
C LEU A 221 11.98 5.96 12.79
N HIS A 222 11.61 5.94 11.52
CA HIS A 222 10.71 4.94 10.93
C HIS A 222 10.99 4.80 9.43
N HIS A 223 10.31 3.92 8.72
CA HIS A 223 10.34 3.90 7.26
C HIS A 223 8.93 3.77 6.69
N ASP A 224 8.71 4.22 5.46
CA ASP A 224 7.44 4.05 4.75
C ASP A 224 7.52 2.86 3.80
N TYR A 225 6.41 2.14 3.58
CA TYR A 225 6.37 1.01 2.64
C TYR A 225 6.31 1.43 1.16
N HIS A 226 6.27 2.74 0.88
CA HIS A 226 5.99 3.30 -0.43
C HIS A 226 7.05 4.33 -0.84
N ASP A 227 7.23 4.49 -2.15
CA ASP A 227 8.05 5.56 -2.70
C ASP A 227 7.37 6.89 -2.44
N ASN A 228 8.09 7.85 -1.88
CA ASN A 228 7.54 9.13 -1.44
C ASN A 228 8.09 10.27 -2.29
N LEU A 229 7.19 10.99 -2.98
CA LEU A 229 7.50 12.26 -3.61
C LEU A 229 6.98 13.40 -2.72
N TYR A 230 7.86 13.89 -1.86
CA TYR A 230 7.54 14.79 -0.76
C TYR A 230 7.77 16.25 -1.12
N CYS A 231 6.70 17.01 -1.36
CA CYS A 231 6.75 18.41 -1.78
C CYS A 231 6.55 19.34 -0.58
N VAL A 232 7.54 20.19 -0.26
CA VAL A 232 7.40 21.19 0.80
C VAL A 232 6.80 22.46 0.21
N LEU A 233 5.63 22.84 0.69
CA LEU A 233 4.92 24.06 0.24
C LEU A 233 5.21 25.24 1.17
N ARG A 234 5.38 24.99 2.48
CA ARG A 234 5.71 26.01 3.49
C ARG A 234 6.61 25.43 4.58
N GLY A 235 7.46 26.27 5.13
CA GLY A 235 8.38 25.91 6.22
C GLY A 235 9.63 25.19 5.72
N LYS A 236 10.30 24.50 6.65
CA LYS A 236 11.54 23.77 6.40
C LYS A 236 11.50 22.43 7.11
N LYS A 237 12.07 21.41 6.48
CA LYS A 237 12.23 20.07 7.07
C LYS A 237 13.67 19.60 6.93
N ARG A 238 14.14 18.90 7.96
CA ARG A 238 15.42 18.21 7.97
C ARG A 238 15.16 16.71 8.06
N PHE A 239 15.77 15.96 7.16
CA PHE A 239 15.68 14.51 7.11
C PHE A 239 17.02 13.91 7.51
N ARG A 240 16.97 12.95 8.42
CA ARG A 240 18.06 11.99 8.68
C ARG A 240 17.66 10.67 8.04
N LEU A 241 18.49 10.12 7.16
CA LEU A 241 18.16 8.95 6.34
C LEU A 241 19.16 7.81 6.54
N PHE A 242 18.67 6.57 6.59
CA PHE A 242 19.44 5.33 6.56
C PHE A 242 18.89 4.39 5.47
N SER A 243 19.78 3.66 4.82
CA SER A 243 19.43 2.77 3.71
C SER A 243 18.69 1.52 4.19
N PRO A 244 17.77 0.93 3.39
CA PRO A 244 17.20 -0.39 3.66
C PRO A 244 18.27 -1.49 3.83
N GLY A 245 19.46 -1.31 3.23
CA GLY A 245 20.59 -2.21 3.43
C GLY A 245 21.12 -2.25 4.87
N ASP A 246 20.74 -1.29 5.72
CA ASP A 246 21.06 -1.24 7.15
C ASP A 246 19.86 -1.60 8.04
N ALA A 247 18.77 -2.18 7.50
CA ALA A 247 17.53 -2.45 8.22
C ALA A 247 17.73 -3.23 9.54
N GLU A 248 18.58 -4.25 9.55
CA GLU A 248 18.90 -5.06 10.74
C GLU A 248 19.56 -4.25 11.88
N LYS A 249 20.08 -3.06 11.57
CA LYS A 249 20.74 -2.15 12.52
C LYS A 249 19.79 -1.10 13.10
N MET A 250 18.56 -1.02 12.59
CA MET A 250 17.61 0.04 12.94
C MET A 250 16.77 -0.25 14.19
N SER A 251 16.89 -1.45 14.77
CA SER A 251 16.12 -1.85 15.97
C SER A 251 14.63 -1.57 15.82
N THR A 252 14.03 -2.05 14.73
CA THR A 252 12.58 -1.94 14.47
C THR A 252 11.76 -2.62 15.57
N ARG A 253 10.53 -2.16 15.76
CA ARG A 253 9.56 -2.80 16.66
C ARG A 253 9.14 -4.16 16.10
N GLY A 254 8.85 -4.19 14.80
CA GLY A 254 8.56 -5.41 14.06
C GLY A 254 9.80 -6.28 13.90
N LYS A 255 9.57 -7.59 13.86
CA LYS A 255 10.61 -8.58 13.59
C LYS A 255 10.79 -8.74 12.08
N LEU A 256 11.95 -8.31 11.60
CA LEU A 256 12.29 -8.36 10.18
C LEU A 256 12.25 -9.80 9.65
N VAL A 257 11.47 -10.03 8.58
CA VAL A 257 11.40 -11.31 7.87
C VAL A 257 12.24 -11.28 6.59
N LYS A 258 12.09 -10.21 5.80
CA LYS A 258 12.76 -10.08 4.51
C LYS A 258 12.91 -8.62 4.11
N VAL A 259 14.05 -8.27 3.50
CA VAL A 259 14.20 -7.06 2.69
C VAL A 259 14.33 -7.49 1.24
N HIS A 260 13.41 -7.07 0.38
CA HIS A 260 13.43 -7.37 -1.05
C HIS A 260 14.54 -6.59 -1.76
N ALA A 261 14.88 -6.98 -2.99
CA ALA A 261 15.94 -6.35 -3.78
C ALA A 261 15.72 -4.84 -3.99
N ASN A 262 14.47 -4.42 -4.20
CA ASN A 262 14.07 -3.02 -4.30
C ASN A 262 14.03 -2.26 -2.95
N GLY A 263 14.28 -2.95 -1.84
CA GLY A 263 14.35 -2.37 -0.51
C GLY A 263 13.06 -2.50 0.31
N ARG A 264 11.95 -2.97 -0.28
CA ARG A 264 10.70 -3.22 0.46
C ARG A 264 10.98 -4.15 1.64
N ILE A 265 10.57 -3.73 2.84
CA ILE A 265 10.73 -4.50 4.07
C ILE A 265 9.43 -5.21 4.40
N ASN A 266 9.52 -6.50 4.76
CA ASN A 266 8.43 -7.29 5.32
C ASN A 266 8.75 -7.69 6.76
N TYR A 267 7.74 -7.58 7.63
CA TYR A 267 7.78 -8.04 9.02
C TYR A 267 6.98 -9.33 9.21
N GLU A 268 7.15 -9.98 10.35
CA GLU A 268 6.36 -11.16 10.73
C GLU A 268 4.89 -10.76 10.86
N GLY A 269 3.99 -11.41 10.10
CA GLY A 269 2.57 -11.06 10.02
C GLY A 269 2.18 -10.10 8.89
N GLU A 270 3.14 -9.37 8.30
CA GLU A 270 2.90 -8.40 7.21
C GLU A 270 3.71 -8.77 5.94
N VAL A 271 3.52 -9.99 5.43
CA VAL A 271 4.25 -10.46 4.26
C VAL A 271 3.52 -10.08 2.97
N THR A 272 4.23 -9.42 2.07
CA THR A 272 3.71 -8.91 0.79
C THR A 272 4.74 -9.07 -0.34
N THR A 273 4.36 -8.87 -1.59
CA THR A 273 5.25 -8.92 -2.77
C THR A 273 6.33 -7.83 -2.74
N ALA A 274 7.32 -7.86 -3.62
CA ALA A 274 8.32 -6.78 -3.69
C ALA A 274 7.68 -5.41 -4.03
N TYR A 275 6.59 -5.42 -4.81
CA TYR A 275 5.93 -4.21 -5.30
C TYR A 275 4.75 -3.72 -4.46
N GLY A 276 4.44 -4.32 -3.32
CA GLY A 276 3.41 -3.77 -2.44
C GLY A 276 2.17 -4.62 -2.24
N ALA A 277 1.93 -5.60 -3.12
CA ALA A 277 0.66 -6.31 -3.15
C ALA A 277 0.61 -7.36 -2.04
N ASP A 278 -0.58 -7.53 -1.49
CA ASP A 278 -0.91 -8.70 -0.68
C ASP A 278 -0.79 -9.98 -1.54
N LEU A 279 -0.30 -11.06 -0.94
CA LEU A 279 0.05 -12.27 -1.70
C LEU A 279 -1.19 -12.95 -2.27
N GLN A 280 -2.27 -13.03 -1.50
CA GLN A 280 -3.55 -13.58 -1.95
C GLN A 280 -4.16 -12.69 -3.03
N SER A 281 -4.21 -11.38 -2.80
CA SER A 281 -4.78 -10.42 -3.76
C SER A 281 -4.07 -10.45 -5.11
N ASP A 282 -2.74 -10.57 -5.09
CA ASP A 282 -1.91 -10.69 -6.30
C ASP A 282 -2.17 -12.01 -7.03
N ALA A 283 -2.22 -13.13 -6.30
CA ALA A 283 -2.56 -14.43 -6.86
C ALA A 283 -3.98 -14.46 -7.45
N ALA A 284 -4.96 -13.88 -6.76
CA ALA A 284 -6.35 -13.80 -7.21
C ALA A 284 -6.46 -12.98 -8.50
N ALA A 285 -5.76 -11.85 -8.56
CA ALA A 285 -5.72 -11.03 -9.77
C ALA A 285 -5.01 -11.73 -10.94
N ASP A 286 -4.01 -12.58 -10.66
CA ASP A 286 -3.34 -13.39 -11.68
C ASP A 286 -4.27 -14.49 -12.22
N ALA A 287 -4.95 -15.21 -11.32
CA ALA A 287 -5.92 -16.25 -11.67
C ALA A 287 -7.12 -15.68 -12.43
N SER A 288 -7.67 -14.55 -12.00
CA SER A 288 -8.75 -13.84 -12.70
C SER A 288 -8.36 -13.43 -14.12
N ARG A 289 -7.12 -12.97 -14.34
CA ARG A 289 -6.65 -12.64 -15.69
C ARG A 289 -6.44 -13.88 -16.56
N ALA A 290 -5.90 -14.96 -15.98
CA ALA A 290 -5.77 -16.23 -16.68
C ALA A 290 -7.14 -16.74 -17.14
N LYS A 291 -8.17 -16.58 -16.29
CA LYS A 291 -9.57 -16.89 -16.62
C LYS A 291 -10.08 -16.02 -17.77
N ASP A 292 -9.95 -14.69 -17.69
CA ASP A 292 -10.41 -13.78 -18.75
C ASP A 292 -9.70 -14.05 -20.10
N GLU A 293 -8.39 -14.35 -20.08
CA GLU A 293 -7.64 -14.71 -21.27
C GLU A 293 -8.11 -16.06 -21.86
N ALA A 294 -8.35 -17.05 -20.99
CA ALA A 294 -8.88 -18.34 -21.39
C ALA A 294 -10.29 -18.24 -21.97
N GLU A 295 -11.18 -17.45 -21.36
CA GLU A 295 -12.53 -17.19 -21.89
C GLU A 295 -12.49 -16.53 -23.28
N ASN A 296 -11.63 -15.52 -23.46
CA ASN A 296 -11.46 -14.86 -24.76
C ASN A 296 -10.90 -15.83 -25.82
N ARG A 297 -9.93 -16.66 -25.43
CA ARG A 297 -9.35 -17.69 -26.30
C ARG A 297 -10.38 -18.75 -26.67
N LEU A 298 -11.21 -19.17 -25.72
CA LEU A 298 -12.31 -20.11 -25.91
C LEU A 298 -13.30 -19.54 -26.94
N LEU A 299 -13.73 -18.29 -26.77
CA LEU A 299 -14.63 -17.61 -27.71
C LEU A 299 -14.06 -17.55 -29.13
N ALA A 300 -12.76 -17.26 -29.27
CA ALA A 300 -12.07 -17.24 -30.55
C ALA A 300 -11.93 -18.64 -31.18
N ALA A 301 -11.65 -19.66 -30.37
CA ALA A 301 -11.53 -21.05 -30.81
C ALA A 301 -12.90 -21.64 -31.21
N GLU A 302 -13.97 -21.36 -30.46
CA GLU A 302 -15.33 -21.75 -30.85
C GLU A 302 -15.74 -21.15 -32.21
N LEU A 303 -15.37 -19.89 -32.46
CA LEU A 303 -15.60 -19.26 -33.75
C LEU A 303 -14.79 -19.94 -34.86
N ALA A 304 -13.53 -20.30 -34.58
CA ALA A 304 -12.67 -21.03 -35.50
C ALA A 304 -13.24 -22.38 -35.92
N VAL A 305 -13.79 -23.13 -34.95
CA VAL A 305 -14.45 -24.41 -35.18
C VAL A 305 -15.69 -24.21 -36.05
N LYS A 306 -16.51 -23.18 -35.77
CA LYS A 306 -17.68 -22.83 -36.59
C LYS A 306 -17.31 -22.45 -38.03
N GLU A 307 -16.15 -21.84 -38.23
CA GLU A 307 -15.61 -21.47 -39.54
C GLU A 307 -14.96 -22.66 -40.29
N GLY A 308 -14.82 -23.82 -39.65
CA GLY A 308 -14.20 -25.01 -40.24
C GLY A 308 -12.70 -24.85 -40.48
N ARG A 309 -12.00 -24.09 -39.63
CA ARG A 309 -10.56 -23.88 -39.74
C ARG A 309 -9.81 -25.14 -39.29
N ASP A 310 -8.85 -25.58 -40.09
CA ASP A 310 -7.98 -26.71 -39.73
C ASP A 310 -7.21 -26.40 -38.43
N GLY A 311 -7.25 -27.33 -37.48
CA GLY A 311 -6.62 -27.19 -36.15
C GLY A 311 -7.49 -26.51 -35.08
N ALA A 312 -8.69 -26.05 -35.42
CA ALA A 312 -9.56 -25.33 -34.47
C ALA A 312 -10.07 -26.20 -33.32
N GLU A 313 -10.26 -27.50 -33.51
CA GLU A 313 -10.67 -28.43 -32.44
C GLU A 313 -9.58 -28.56 -31.37
N GLU A 314 -8.30 -28.66 -31.76
CA GLU A 314 -7.17 -28.67 -30.83
C GLU A 314 -7.00 -27.33 -30.11
N GLU A 315 -7.21 -26.21 -30.81
CA GLU A 315 -7.22 -24.87 -30.20
C GLU A 315 -8.35 -24.70 -29.17
N LEU A 316 -9.50 -25.34 -29.41
CA LEU A 316 -10.65 -25.32 -28.50
C LEU A 316 -10.37 -26.14 -27.25
N GLU A 317 -9.89 -27.39 -27.38
CA GLU A 317 -9.52 -28.24 -26.23
C GLU A 317 -8.46 -27.56 -25.35
N GLU A 318 -7.47 -26.91 -25.95
CA GLU A 318 -6.44 -26.17 -25.21
C GLU A 318 -7.04 -24.96 -24.46
N ALA A 319 -7.98 -24.24 -25.08
CA ALA A 319 -8.65 -23.10 -24.44
C ALA A 319 -9.56 -23.54 -23.29
N GLU A 320 -10.28 -24.67 -23.44
CA GLU A 320 -11.08 -25.27 -22.37
C GLU A 320 -10.19 -25.69 -21.19
N ARG A 321 -9.05 -26.35 -21.45
CA ARG A 321 -8.11 -26.74 -20.38
C ARG A 321 -7.55 -25.53 -19.64
N MET A 322 -7.16 -24.48 -20.37
CA MET A 322 -6.70 -23.24 -19.74
C MET A 322 -7.77 -22.58 -18.87
N LEU A 323 -9.04 -22.66 -19.27
CA LEU A 323 -10.14 -22.11 -18.49
C LEU A 323 -10.39 -22.93 -17.22
N GLU A 324 -10.36 -24.26 -17.32
CA GLU A 324 -10.46 -25.16 -16.17
C GLU A 324 -9.33 -24.92 -15.16
N GLU A 325 -8.07 -24.88 -15.62
CA GLU A 325 -6.91 -24.58 -14.77
C GLU A 325 -7.02 -23.21 -14.08
N ALA A 326 -7.52 -22.19 -14.78
CA ALA A 326 -7.70 -20.85 -14.21
C ALA A 326 -8.86 -20.77 -13.21
N MET A 327 -9.95 -21.52 -13.44
CA MET A 327 -11.07 -21.61 -12.52
C MET A 327 -10.70 -22.37 -11.25
N ASP A 328 -9.95 -23.47 -11.37
CA ASP A 328 -9.45 -24.23 -10.21
C ASP A 328 -8.53 -23.36 -9.35
N ALA A 329 -7.63 -22.60 -9.97
CA ALA A 329 -6.76 -21.68 -9.25
C ALA A 329 -7.54 -20.59 -8.48
N LEU A 330 -8.67 -20.11 -9.01
CA LEU A 330 -9.54 -19.16 -8.30
C LEU A 330 -10.24 -19.79 -7.10
N ILE A 331 -10.76 -21.01 -7.28
CA ILE A 331 -11.42 -21.76 -6.20
C ILE A 331 -10.44 -22.03 -5.06
N ASP A 332 -9.21 -22.47 -5.37
CA ASP A 332 -8.18 -22.71 -4.36
C ASP A 332 -7.87 -21.44 -3.55
N ILE A 333 -7.79 -20.28 -4.21
CA ILE A 333 -7.54 -18.99 -3.55
C ILE A 333 -8.75 -18.56 -2.69
N GLU A 334 -9.98 -18.81 -3.15
CA GLU A 334 -11.19 -18.53 -2.37
C GLU A 334 -11.29 -19.42 -1.12
N MET A 335 -10.95 -20.71 -1.24
CA MET A 335 -10.93 -21.63 -0.10
C MET A 335 -9.87 -21.26 0.95
N GLU A 336 -8.72 -20.72 0.54
CA GLU A 336 -7.72 -20.19 1.49
C GLU A 336 -8.19 -18.94 2.25
N ASN A 337 -9.24 -18.24 1.78
CA ASN A 337 -9.82 -17.10 2.51
C ASN A 337 -10.72 -17.54 3.66
N ASP A 338 -11.49 -18.61 3.50
CA ASP A 338 -12.44 -19.10 4.52
C ASP A 338 -11.73 -19.67 5.76
N ASP A 339 -10.55 -20.29 5.60
CA ASP A 339 -9.78 -20.87 6.71
C ASP A 339 -9.17 -19.83 7.68
N ARG A 340 -9.19 -18.52 7.34
CA ARG A 340 -8.69 -17.45 8.23
C ARG A 340 -9.73 -16.85 9.15
N ASP A 341 -11.02 -16.98 8.82
CA ASP A 341 -12.10 -16.48 9.67
C ASP A 341 -12.44 -17.45 10.83
N GLU A 342 -11.84 -18.66 10.86
CA GLU A 342 -11.99 -19.63 11.95
C GLU A 342 -10.91 -19.52 13.06
N ILE A 343 -9.94 -18.60 12.97
CA ILE A 343 -8.91 -18.39 14.01
C ILE A 343 -9.18 -17.08 14.77
N ASP A 344 -10.34 -17.00 15.41
CA ASP A 344 -10.53 -16.20 16.64
C ASP A 344 -11.84 -16.64 17.32
N GLY A 345 -11.81 -17.84 17.92
CA GLY A 345 -12.99 -18.36 18.59
C GLY A 345 -12.85 -19.73 19.27
N ASP A 346 -11.68 -20.09 19.80
CA ASP A 346 -11.64 -21.18 20.78
C ASP A 346 -12.00 -20.61 22.16
N ASP A 347 -13.19 -20.97 22.66
CA ASP A 347 -13.29 -21.75 23.90
C ASP A 347 -14.75 -22.21 24.15
N GLU A 348 -14.88 -23.54 24.18
CA GLU A 348 -15.76 -24.38 25.01
C GLU A 348 -17.28 -24.34 24.77
N ASP A 349 -17.82 -25.43 24.19
CA ASP A 349 -18.44 -26.48 25.01
C ASP A 349 -18.77 -27.73 24.17
N ASP A 350 -18.23 -28.86 24.63
CA ASP A 350 -18.66 -30.22 24.28
C ASP A 350 -20.16 -30.40 24.62
N ASP A 351 -20.93 -31.00 23.72
CA ASP A 351 -21.82 -32.12 24.08
C ASP A 351 -22.36 -32.82 22.82
N ASP A 352 -22.24 -34.15 22.86
CA ASP A 352 -22.69 -35.15 21.91
C ASP A 352 -24.20 -35.06 21.56
N ASP A 353 -24.56 -35.33 20.30
CA ASP A 353 -25.35 -36.52 19.90
C ASP A 353 -26.15 -36.36 18.58
N GLU A 354 -25.99 -37.38 17.74
CA GLU A 354 -26.94 -38.03 16.83
C GLU A 354 -27.47 -37.38 15.52
N GLU A 355 -27.34 -38.21 14.47
CA GLU A 355 -27.92 -38.16 13.14
C GLU A 355 -29.42 -37.77 13.07
N LYS A 356 -29.79 -36.97 12.06
CA LYS A 356 -30.68 -37.38 10.93
C LYS A 356 -31.12 -36.22 10.02
N ASP A 357 -30.83 -36.41 8.74
CA ASP A 357 -31.68 -36.23 7.55
C ASP A 357 -33.07 -35.52 7.64
N VAL A 358 -33.32 -34.74 6.57
CA VAL A 358 -34.61 -34.37 5.92
C VAL A 358 -35.28 -33.02 6.27
N ALA A 359 -35.05 -32.05 5.38
CA ALA A 359 -35.99 -31.22 4.60
C ALA A 359 -37.30 -30.61 5.19
N LEU A 360 -37.65 -29.48 4.54
CA LEU A 360 -38.96 -28.83 4.35
C LEU A 360 -39.42 -27.71 5.31
N PHE A 361 -39.56 -26.52 4.70
CA PHE A 361 -40.67 -25.56 4.76
C PHE A 361 -41.17 -25.00 6.10
N GLY A 362 -41.08 -23.66 6.20
CA GLY A 362 -42.27 -22.81 6.23
C GLY A 362 -42.73 -22.24 7.57
N GLY A 363 -42.85 -20.90 7.60
CA GLY A 363 -44.06 -20.25 8.10
C GLY A 363 -44.08 -19.81 9.58
N GLN A 364 -43.94 -18.49 9.75
CA GLN A 364 -44.81 -17.57 10.50
C GLN A 364 -45.24 -17.88 11.96
N ASN A 365 -45.08 -16.80 12.73
CA ASN A 365 -46.05 -16.18 13.64
C ASN A 365 -45.85 -16.30 15.15
N GLU A 366 -45.71 -15.11 15.73
CA GLU A 366 -46.37 -14.59 16.92
C GLU A 366 -46.30 -15.37 18.24
N GLY A 367 -45.65 -14.72 19.20
CA GLY A 367 -46.46 -14.07 20.23
C GLY A 367 -46.39 -14.67 21.64
N ILE A 368 -46.08 -13.75 22.56
CA ILE A 368 -46.78 -13.59 23.83
C ILE A 368 -46.28 -14.47 25.01
N ASN A 369 -45.38 -13.85 25.79
CA ASN A 369 -45.70 -13.23 27.09
C ASN A 369 -45.39 -14.00 28.40
N ILE A 370 -45.21 -13.15 29.41
CA ILE A 370 -45.42 -13.31 30.86
C ILE A 370 -44.28 -13.91 31.71
N ARG A 371 -43.68 -13.05 32.57
CA ARG A 371 -43.79 -12.99 34.05
C ARG A 371 -42.54 -12.32 34.64
N THR A 372 -42.57 -11.05 35.03
CA THR A 372 -42.96 -10.53 36.36
C THR A 372 -42.24 -11.22 37.53
N ASP A 373 -41.27 -10.53 38.14
CA ASP A 373 -41.25 -10.36 39.59
C ASP A 373 -40.50 -9.08 39.99
N SER A 374 -40.69 -8.67 41.23
CA SER A 374 -40.88 -7.33 41.75
C SER A 374 -39.78 -6.99 42.77
N GLY A 375 -39.53 -5.71 43.05
CA GLY A 375 -38.73 -5.27 44.21
C GLY A 375 -38.23 -3.83 44.13
N ASP A 376 -39.07 -2.87 44.54
CA ASP A 376 -38.88 -1.85 45.61
C ASP A 376 -37.44 -1.37 45.93
N ASP A 377 -37.09 -0.11 46.23
CA ASP A 377 -37.78 1.16 46.52
C ASP A 377 -36.71 2.30 46.47
N ASP A 378 -37.18 3.52 46.16
CA ASP A 378 -36.79 4.88 46.60
C ASP A 378 -35.30 5.29 46.83
N ASP A 379 -34.83 6.37 46.16
CA ASP A 379 -34.86 7.74 46.71
C ASP A 379 -34.11 8.81 45.87
N HIS A 380 -34.83 9.92 45.66
CA HIS A 380 -34.43 11.34 45.65
C HIS A 380 -33.53 12.03 44.58
N VAL A 381 -34.23 12.90 43.81
CA VAL A 381 -34.09 14.39 43.65
C VAL A 381 -32.96 14.98 42.77
N ASN A 382 -33.40 15.36 41.57
CA ASN A 382 -33.29 16.64 40.83
C ASN A 382 -32.08 17.58 41.00
N GLY A 383 -31.44 17.87 39.86
CA GLY A 383 -30.74 19.11 39.56
C GLY A 383 -30.82 19.41 38.06
N ASP A 384 -31.57 20.46 37.71
CA ASP A 384 -31.87 20.98 36.37
C ASP A 384 -30.66 21.16 35.43
N ILE A 385 -30.87 20.91 34.12
CA ILE A 385 -30.62 21.85 33.00
C ILE A 385 -31.28 21.26 31.73
N SER A 386 -32.12 22.07 31.07
CA SER A 386 -32.70 21.85 29.74
C SER A 386 -31.99 22.73 28.69
N PRO A 387 -32.25 22.58 27.37
CA PRO A 387 -32.57 21.38 26.61
C PRO A 387 -31.49 21.07 25.56
N ALA A 388 -31.24 19.79 25.30
CA ALA A 388 -30.45 19.34 24.18
C ALA A 388 -31.18 19.67 22.86
N GLU A 389 -30.49 20.35 21.95
CA GLU A 389 -30.89 20.41 20.55
C GLU A 389 -30.69 19.02 19.95
N ASN A 390 -31.80 18.45 19.46
CA ASN A 390 -31.84 17.23 18.66
C ASN A 390 -31.16 17.49 17.32
N ASP A 391 -29.91 17.08 17.17
CA ASP A 391 -29.33 16.76 15.86
C ASP A 391 -29.41 15.25 15.66
N ASN A 392 -30.61 14.80 15.28
CA ASN A 392 -30.81 13.51 14.60
C ASN A 392 -30.84 13.80 13.10
N ASP A 393 -29.69 13.73 12.43
CA ASP A 393 -29.62 13.26 11.04
C ASP A 393 -28.17 12.88 10.69
N ASP A 394 -28.04 11.97 9.73
CA ASP A 394 -26.80 11.43 9.16
C ASP A 394 -26.21 10.18 9.86
N THR A 395 -27.03 9.13 9.98
CA THR A 395 -26.53 7.77 9.75
C THR A 395 -26.13 7.64 8.28
N GLU A 396 -24.93 8.14 7.94
CA GLU A 396 -24.29 7.81 6.66
C GLU A 396 -24.02 6.30 6.62
N ASN A 397 -24.45 5.67 5.52
CA ASN A 397 -24.11 4.31 5.12
C ASN A 397 -22.63 4.00 5.41
N LEU A 398 -22.39 3.10 6.36
CA LEU A 398 -21.09 2.49 6.63
C LEU A 398 -20.79 1.46 5.53
N CYS A 399 -20.46 1.93 4.32
CA CYS A 399 -19.58 1.19 3.42
C CYS A 399 -18.13 1.48 3.85
N GLY A 400 -17.30 0.44 3.90
CA GLY A 400 -16.08 0.32 4.70
C GLY A 400 -15.09 1.47 4.56
N ARG A 401 -14.79 2.17 5.66
CA ARG A 401 -13.53 2.93 5.74
C ARG A 401 -12.42 1.91 5.98
N ILE A 402 -11.40 1.85 5.11
CA ILE A 402 -10.10 1.34 5.56
C ILE A 402 -9.52 2.42 6.46
N LEU A 403 -9.83 2.27 7.74
CA LEU A 403 -9.01 2.85 8.78
C LEU A 403 -7.62 2.25 8.56
N VAL A 404 -6.59 3.09 8.43
CA VAL A 404 -5.23 2.61 8.76
C VAL A 404 -5.39 1.88 10.10
N ASP A 405 -4.89 0.65 10.28
CA ASP A 405 -5.10 -0.05 11.55
C ASP A 405 -4.41 0.73 12.69
N LYS A 406 -5.17 1.60 13.35
CA LYS A 406 -4.71 2.49 14.42
C LYS A 406 -4.83 1.83 15.79
N THR A 407 -5.30 0.58 15.87
CA THR A 407 -5.21 -0.22 17.10
C THR A 407 -3.76 -0.55 17.42
N VAL A 408 -2.90 -0.60 16.39
CA VAL A 408 -1.45 -0.68 16.48
C VAL A 408 -0.89 0.64 16.97
N LYS A 409 -0.95 0.85 18.30
CA LYS A 409 -0.28 1.99 18.99
C LYS A 409 1.21 2.06 18.71
N ASN A 410 1.81 0.97 18.21
CA ASN A 410 3.23 0.87 17.95
C ASN A 410 3.54 0.15 16.63
N PRO A 411 3.55 0.86 15.49
CA PRO A 411 3.76 0.23 14.18
C PRO A 411 5.14 -0.41 14.05
N ASP A 412 5.21 -1.52 13.33
CA ASP A 412 6.39 -2.38 13.20
C ASP A 412 7.57 -1.68 12.53
N ASN A 413 7.27 -0.82 11.57
CA ASN A 413 8.21 0.00 10.80
C ASN A 413 8.89 1.12 11.60
N PHE A 414 8.47 1.38 12.85
CA PHE A 414 9.13 2.35 13.73
C PHE A 414 10.29 1.72 14.49
N SER A 415 11.35 2.50 14.66
CA SER A 415 12.50 2.14 15.48
C SER A 415 12.18 2.27 16.98
N LEU A 416 12.78 1.37 17.76
CA LEU A 416 12.84 1.47 19.22
C LEU A 416 13.83 2.54 19.70
N VAL A 417 14.65 3.11 18.81
CA VAL A 417 15.63 4.16 19.14
C VAL A 417 14.92 5.50 19.34
N PRO A 418 14.95 6.09 20.54
CA PRO A 418 14.30 7.38 20.77
C PRO A 418 14.94 8.52 19.96
N HIS A 419 14.12 9.39 19.37
CA HIS A 419 14.64 10.48 18.53
C HIS A 419 15.61 11.43 19.26
N HIS A 420 15.39 11.69 20.55
CA HIS A 420 16.21 12.61 21.35
C HIS A 420 17.64 12.10 21.60
N ILE A 421 17.90 10.80 21.38
CA ILE A 421 19.25 10.23 21.53
C ILE A 421 19.98 10.10 20.19
N LEU A 422 19.34 10.37 19.05
CA LEU A 422 19.94 10.19 17.71
C LEU A 422 21.16 11.09 17.46
N ASP A 423 21.33 12.14 18.25
CA ASP A 423 22.51 13.02 18.23
C ASP A 423 23.50 12.72 19.38
N ASN A 424 23.18 11.80 20.28
CA ASN A 424 24.02 11.41 21.41
C ASN A 424 24.77 10.10 21.11
N GLU A 425 25.92 10.20 20.44
CA GLU A 425 26.72 9.03 20.04
C GLU A 425 27.14 8.13 21.22
N GLU A 426 27.34 8.68 22.42
CA GLU A 426 27.71 7.89 23.60
C GLU A 426 26.54 7.01 24.08
N GLU A 427 25.34 7.58 24.13
CA GLU A 427 24.13 6.85 24.53
C GLU A 427 23.71 5.82 23.48
N ILE A 428 23.82 6.15 22.19
CA ILE A 428 23.60 5.17 21.10
C ILE A 428 24.60 4.04 21.22
N ARG A 429 25.89 4.32 21.42
CA ARG A 429 26.91 3.27 21.57
C ARG A 429 26.62 2.34 22.74
N SER A 430 26.05 2.87 23.83
CA SER A 430 25.70 2.08 25.01
C SER A 430 24.43 1.24 24.83
N LYS A 431 23.37 1.79 24.21
CA LYS A 431 22.03 1.17 24.17
C LYS A 431 21.71 0.50 22.83
N TYR A 432 22.20 1.06 21.73
CA TYR A 432 21.92 0.62 20.35
C TYR A 432 23.22 0.55 19.51
N PRO A 433 24.20 -0.26 19.91
CA PRO A 433 25.54 -0.25 19.29
C PRO A 433 25.51 -0.56 17.78
N LYS A 434 24.58 -1.40 17.31
CA LYS A 434 24.43 -1.73 15.88
C LYS A 434 24.11 -0.51 15.02
N LEU A 435 23.40 0.48 15.56
CA LEU A 435 23.08 1.71 14.84
C LEU A 435 24.34 2.50 14.46
N MET A 436 25.42 2.39 15.26
CA MET A 436 26.71 3.05 14.97
C MET A 436 27.41 2.47 13.72
N GLU A 437 27.02 1.27 13.29
CA GLU A 437 27.55 0.62 12.09
C GLU A 437 26.76 1.00 10.82
N ALA A 438 25.63 1.69 10.97
CA ALA A 438 24.83 2.17 9.85
C ALA A 438 25.39 3.50 9.33
N LYS A 439 25.31 3.72 8.02
CA LYS A 439 25.73 5.00 7.43
C LYS A 439 24.56 5.95 7.42
N VAL A 440 24.68 7.06 8.15
CA VAL A 440 23.67 8.11 8.14
C VAL A 440 23.88 9.07 6.97
N SER A 441 22.79 9.53 6.39
CA SER A 441 22.76 10.61 5.40
C SER A 441 21.75 11.68 5.79
N PHE A 442 21.87 12.88 5.22
CA PHE A 442 21.04 14.03 5.57
C PHE A 442 20.58 14.79 4.33
N CYS A 443 19.43 15.43 4.45
CA CYS A 443 19.07 16.56 3.61
C CYS A 443 18.20 17.54 4.37
N GLU A 444 18.28 18.80 3.95
CA GLU A 444 17.33 19.83 4.32
C GLU A 444 16.54 20.24 3.08
N ILE A 445 15.22 20.33 3.23
CA ILE A 445 14.32 20.77 2.18
C ILE A 445 13.46 21.95 2.66
N GLU A 446 13.34 22.94 1.81
CA GLU A 446 12.62 24.20 2.05
C GLU A 446 11.43 24.35 1.09
N ALA A 447 10.61 25.37 1.31
CA ALA A 447 9.45 25.65 0.46
C ALA A 447 9.83 25.74 -1.03
N GLY A 448 9.15 24.95 -1.86
CA GLY A 448 9.39 24.81 -3.29
C GLY A 448 10.31 23.65 -3.67
N GLU A 449 10.90 22.93 -2.70
CA GLU A 449 11.72 21.74 -2.96
C GLU A 449 10.93 20.45 -2.78
N ILE A 450 11.36 19.41 -3.51
CA ILE A 450 10.73 18.11 -3.51
C ILE A 450 11.79 17.06 -3.17
N LEU A 451 11.53 16.19 -2.19
CA LEU A 451 12.36 15.02 -1.90
C LEU A 451 11.73 13.80 -2.54
N TYR A 452 12.46 13.11 -3.42
CA TYR A 452 12.15 11.73 -3.75
C TYR A 452 12.86 10.81 -2.76
N LEU A 453 12.08 10.01 -2.04
CA LEU A 453 12.54 9.05 -1.05
C LEU A 453 12.00 7.66 -1.42
N PRO A 454 12.84 6.70 -1.84
CA PRO A 454 12.40 5.35 -2.16
C PRO A 454 11.83 4.65 -0.91
N ALA A 455 10.93 3.70 -1.14
CA ALA A 455 10.35 2.88 -0.09
C ALA A 455 11.41 2.27 0.83
N SER A 456 11.04 2.17 2.10
CA SER A 456 11.77 1.55 3.20
C SER A 456 13.12 2.18 3.55
N TRP A 457 13.42 3.36 3.01
CA TRP A 457 14.47 4.20 3.58
C TRP A 457 14.04 4.69 4.96
N PHE A 458 14.81 4.31 5.97
CA PHE A 458 14.58 4.75 7.33
C PHE A 458 14.86 6.24 7.44
N HIS A 459 13.95 6.97 8.05
CA HIS A 459 14.03 8.40 8.15
C HIS A 459 13.48 8.94 9.47
N GLU A 460 14.13 9.99 9.95
CA GLU A 460 13.61 10.88 10.99
C GLU A 460 13.46 12.27 10.39
N VAL A 461 12.27 12.86 10.53
CA VAL A 461 11.96 14.18 9.98
C VAL A 461 11.77 15.17 11.11
N THR A 462 12.64 16.18 11.16
CA THR A 462 12.42 17.36 12.00
C THR A 462 11.73 18.46 11.18
N SER A 463 10.53 18.88 11.58
CA SER A 463 9.75 19.94 10.90
C SER A 463 9.79 21.26 11.67
N PHE A 464 10.03 22.37 10.98
CA PHE A 464 10.22 23.70 11.57
C PHE A 464 9.22 24.74 11.04
N GLY A 465 8.74 25.60 11.95
CA GLY A 465 7.80 26.68 11.69
C GLY A 465 6.37 26.20 11.38
N GLY A 466 5.52 27.11 10.91
CA GLY A 466 4.21 26.79 10.33
C GLY A 466 4.41 26.14 8.97
N HIS A 467 4.38 24.82 8.93
CA HIS A 467 4.76 24.04 7.76
C HIS A 467 3.56 23.40 7.07
N LEU A 468 3.66 23.28 5.76
CA LEU A 468 2.72 22.58 4.90
C LEU A 468 3.54 21.78 3.90
N ALA A 469 3.28 20.49 3.82
CA ALA A 469 3.80 19.63 2.78
C ALA A 469 2.67 18.84 2.14
N PHE A 470 2.91 18.43 0.91
CA PHE A 470 2.03 17.61 0.10
C PHE A 470 2.88 16.47 -0.45
N ASN A 471 2.40 15.23 -0.39
CA ASN A 471 3.16 14.13 -0.94
C ASN A 471 2.30 13.12 -1.68
N TYR A 472 2.97 12.46 -2.61
CA TYR A 472 2.50 11.24 -3.24
C TYR A 472 3.26 10.06 -2.64
N TRP A 473 2.54 9.01 -2.27
CA TRP A 473 3.07 7.68 -2.12
C TRP A 473 2.83 6.88 -3.39
N PHE A 474 3.82 6.12 -3.83
CA PHE A 474 3.73 5.23 -4.98
C PHE A 474 4.08 3.81 -4.57
N HIS A 475 3.44 2.83 -5.19
CA HIS A 475 3.85 1.44 -5.05
C HIS A 475 5.30 1.29 -5.50
N PRO A 476 6.17 0.64 -4.70
CA PRO A 476 7.58 0.57 -5.00
C PRO A 476 7.80 -0.28 -6.25
N PRO A 477 8.52 0.22 -7.26
CA PRO A 477 8.86 -0.56 -8.44
C PRO A 477 9.80 -1.72 -8.07
N ASP A 478 9.65 -2.84 -8.74
CA ASP A 478 10.50 -4.02 -8.62
C ASP A 478 11.13 -4.44 -9.96
N ALA A 479 10.66 -3.87 -11.08
CA ALA A 479 11.32 -3.97 -12.38
C ALA A 479 12.34 -2.84 -12.55
N HIS A 480 13.58 -3.11 -12.12
CA HIS A 480 14.61 -2.08 -11.95
C HIS A 480 14.89 -1.26 -13.23
N ASP A 481 15.03 -1.85 -14.42
CA ASP A 481 15.50 -1.10 -15.60
C ASP A 481 14.44 -0.90 -16.70
N ASP A 482 13.15 -1.00 -16.36
CA ASP A 482 12.04 -0.77 -17.29
C ASP A 482 11.21 0.45 -16.88
N PHE A 483 11.30 1.52 -17.67
CA PHE A 483 10.54 2.76 -17.45
C PHE A 483 9.06 2.61 -17.82
N ASP A 484 8.77 1.79 -18.83
CA ASP A 484 7.42 1.60 -19.34
C ASP A 484 6.63 0.64 -18.43
N ASN A 485 7.32 -0.38 -17.90
CA ASN A 485 6.76 -1.36 -16.98
C ASN A 485 7.56 -1.41 -15.67
N PRO A 486 7.34 -0.46 -14.74
CA PRO A 486 8.08 -0.38 -13.49
C PRO A 486 7.78 -1.52 -12.49
N TYR A 487 6.79 -2.35 -12.79
CA TYR A 487 6.34 -3.49 -11.98
C TYR A 487 6.51 -4.79 -12.78
N THR A 488 6.92 -5.87 -12.12
CA THR A 488 7.08 -7.19 -12.78
C THR A 488 5.75 -7.81 -13.22
N THR A 489 4.64 -7.37 -12.62
CA THR A 489 3.27 -7.75 -12.99
C THR A 489 2.45 -6.53 -13.38
N ASN A 490 1.32 -6.77 -14.05
CA ASN A 490 0.37 -5.72 -14.41
C ASN A 490 -0.62 -5.36 -13.29
N PHE A 491 -0.48 -5.93 -12.09
CA PHE A 491 -1.41 -5.76 -10.97
C PHE A 491 -1.73 -4.28 -10.73
N TRP A 492 -0.73 -3.47 -10.37
CA TRP A 492 -0.91 -2.05 -10.09
C TRP A 492 -1.28 -1.23 -11.33
N SER A 493 -0.78 -1.58 -12.50
CA SER A 493 -1.12 -0.89 -13.75
C SER A 493 -2.59 -1.06 -14.11
N ASN A 494 -3.15 -2.25 -13.86
CA ASN A 494 -4.56 -2.56 -14.10
C ASN A 494 -5.45 -1.95 -13.01
N ASP A 495 -5.05 -2.05 -11.75
CA ASP A 495 -5.64 -1.32 -10.63
C ASP A 495 -5.78 0.17 -11.04
N PHE A 496 -4.69 0.84 -11.37
CA PHE A 496 -4.74 2.26 -11.70
C PHE A 496 -5.66 2.60 -12.87
N LYS A 497 -5.72 1.77 -13.92
CA LYS A 497 -6.64 1.98 -15.05
C LYS A 497 -8.09 1.91 -14.61
N GLN A 498 -8.46 0.97 -13.74
CA GLN A 498 -9.82 0.86 -13.20
C GLN A 498 -10.18 2.12 -12.38
N ARG A 499 -9.27 2.64 -11.55
CA ARG A 499 -9.48 3.91 -10.81
C ARG A 499 -9.80 5.07 -11.75
N LEU A 500 -9.10 5.17 -12.87
CA LEU A 500 -9.32 6.25 -13.84
C LEU A 500 -10.69 6.17 -14.51
N VAL A 501 -11.23 4.97 -14.71
CA VAL A 501 -12.59 4.78 -15.22
C VAL A 501 -13.63 5.24 -14.20
N THR A 502 -13.45 4.94 -12.91
CA THR A 502 -14.37 5.34 -11.84
C THR A 502 -14.33 6.84 -11.53
N LEU A 503 -13.18 7.51 -11.77
CA LEU A 503 -12.98 8.94 -11.49
C LEU A 503 -13.36 9.86 -12.67
N ALA A 504 -13.55 9.32 -13.87
CA ALA A 504 -13.96 10.03 -15.09
C ALA A 504 -15.49 10.12 -15.20
#